data_AF-A0A434A3F3-F1
#
_entry.id   AF-A0A434A3F3-F1
#
_cell.length_a   1.000
_cell.length_b   1.000
_cell.length_c   1.000
_cell.angle_alpha   90.00
_cell.angle_beta   90.00
_cell.angle_gamma   90.00
#
_symmetry.space_group_name_H-M   'P 1'
#
loop_
_entity.id
_entity.type
_entity.pdbx_description
1 polymer ?
#
loop_
_entity_poly.entity_id
_entity_poly.type
_entity_poly.pdbx_seq_one_letter_code
_entity_poly.pdbx_strand_id
1 'polypeptide(L)'
;MSTIAQVNNLDKNTINSIIGVIDKRDVNCKSEIERAKMDFKFQEIFYYIEPEGYLDSDSKRHHPYLNTLLKKRGIEFCESPETEFALYYIGDDVESYPAITNCYYKASNELLNLKYGRNFTKDIEKTADSMYVMSRIDNPFQYPAGVDHYCIVYPKTKDFLDQKLQIQQDFFSTFKYPIGFIYSTDKKNFMARTKFTIQRDNTICNIEIDLEFKNSENQKFYNYLVNQLTAFIKNANWNAAVSSEIKVNSIFTVNFYN
;
A
#
# COMPACT_ATOMS: atom_id res chain seq x y z
N MET A 1 -11.86 15.34 -38.42
CA MET A 1 -12.53 16.66 -38.42
C MET A 1 -12.27 17.30 -37.07
N SER A 2 -11.56 18.43 -37.13
CA SER A 2 -11.05 19.17 -36.00
C SER A 2 -12.12 20.11 -35.47
N THR A 3 -12.37 20.11 -34.16
CA THR A 3 -13.02 21.25 -33.49
C THR A 3 -12.01 21.91 -32.58
N ILE A 4 -11.39 22.94 -33.15
CA ILE A 4 -10.38 23.86 -32.59
C ILE A 4 -11.02 24.80 -31.54
N ALA A 5 -11.93 24.30 -30.69
CA ALA A 5 -12.79 25.16 -29.87
C ALA A 5 -12.88 24.76 -28.37
N GLN A 6 -12.00 23.89 -27.87
CA GLN A 6 -11.92 23.60 -26.42
C GLN A 6 -10.54 23.90 -25.79
N VAL A 7 -9.61 24.45 -26.57
CA VAL A 7 -8.34 24.99 -26.06
C VAL A 7 -8.35 26.47 -26.35
N ASN A 8 -8.97 27.30 -25.49
CA ASN A 8 -8.74 28.75 -25.39
C ASN A 8 -9.69 29.38 -24.36
N ASN A 9 -9.50 29.04 -23.09
CA ASN A 9 -9.79 29.93 -21.98
C ASN A 9 -8.75 29.70 -20.87
N LEU A 10 -7.46 29.68 -21.27
CA LEU A 10 -6.37 29.85 -20.32
C LEU A 10 -6.55 31.24 -19.72
N ASP A 11 -6.95 31.28 -18.45
CA ASP A 11 -7.04 32.49 -17.65
C ASP A 11 -5.76 33.32 -17.85
N LYS A 12 -5.88 34.65 -18.02
CA LYS A 12 -4.77 35.56 -18.30
C LYS A 12 -3.65 35.46 -17.26
N ASN A 13 -3.95 34.88 -16.11
CA ASN A 13 -3.06 34.69 -14.98
C ASN A 13 -2.35 33.33 -14.96
N THR A 14 -2.34 32.55 -16.05
CA THR A 14 -1.66 31.24 -16.09
C THR A 14 -0.46 31.21 -17.04
N ILE A 15 0.51 30.33 -16.76
CA ILE A 15 1.66 30.03 -17.61
C ILE A 15 1.87 28.51 -17.73
N ASN A 16 2.30 28.07 -18.91
CA ASN A 16 2.70 26.67 -19.13
C ASN A 16 4.13 26.45 -18.60
N SER A 17 4.33 25.38 -17.86
CA SER A 17 5.62 24.96 -17.32
C SER A 17 5.86 23.47 -17.59
N ILE A 18 7.03 22.96 -17.17
CA ILE A 18 7.34 21.53 -17.29
C ILE A 18 6.42 20.68 -16.39
N ILE A 19 5.92 21.23 -15.28
CA ILE A 19 5.01 20.52 -14.36
C ILE A 19 3.53 20.77 -14.67
N GLY A 20 3.21 21.35 -15.84
CA GLY A 20 1.86 21.72 -16.26
C GLY A 20 1.57 23.23 -16.15
N VAL A 21 0.28 23.58 -16.10
CA VAL A 21 -0.19 24.97 -16.02
C VAL A 21 -0.09 25.48 -14.59
N ILE A 22 0.57 26.61 -14.37
CA ILE A 22 0.75 27.24 -13.04
C ILE A 22 0.24 28.69 -13.06
N ASP A 23 -0.19 29.23 -11.92
CA ASP A 23 -0.58 30.64 -11.79
C ASP A 23 0.68 31.55 -11.83
N LYS A 24 0.60 32.67 -12.55
CA LYS A 24 1.68 33.66 -12.69
C LYS A 24 2.06 34.31 -11.36
N ARG A 25 1.14 34.37 -10.40
CA ARG A 25 1.34 34.92 -9.05
C ARG A 25 2.09 33.95 -8.14
N ASP A 26 2.15 32.67 -8.48
CA ASP A 26 2.93 31.66 -7.76
C ASP A 26 4.43 31.79 -8.08
N VAL A 27 5.01 32.89 -7.58
CA VAL A 27 6.43 33.23 -7.76
C VAL A 27 7.36 32.20 -7.11
N ASN A 28 6.90 31.53 -6.05
CA ASN A 28 7.66 30.49 -5.38
C ASN A 28 7.78 29.26 -6.26
N CYS A 29 6.66 28.73 -6.77
CA CYS A 29 6.69 27.61 -7.69
C CYS A 29 7.53 27.89 -8.94
N LYS A 30 7.41 29.10 -9.49
CA LYS A 30 8.23 29.52 -10.64
C LYS A 30 9.73 29.51 -10.31
N SER A 31 10.11 30.06 -9.15
CA SER A 31 11.50 30.06 -8.69
C SER A 31 12.03 28.65 -8.49
N GLU A 32 11.22 27.76 -7.89
CA GLU A 32 11.57 26.36 -7.69
C GLU A 32 11.78 25.59 -8.99
N ILE A 33 10.94 25.83 -10.01
CA ILE A 33 11.10 25.21 -11.33
C ILE A 33 12.41 25.67 -11.98
N GLU A 34 12.74 26.96 -11.90
CA GLU A 34 14.01 27.46 -12.46
C GLU A 34 15.22 26.95 -11.68
N ARG A 35 15.11 26.83 -10.34
CA ARG A 35 16.13 26.17 -9.50
C ARG A 35 16.34 24.73 -9.94
N ALA A 36 15.27 23.93 -10.09
CA ALA A 36 15.35 22.54 -10.53
C ALA A 36 16.02 22.40 -11.90
N LYS A 37 15.67 23.28 -12.86
CA LYS A 37 16.33 23.31 -14.19
C LYS A 37 17.81 23.67 -14.11
N MET A 38 18.19 24.56 -13.21
CA MET A 38 19.58 24.95 -13.02
C MET A 38 20.37 23.81 -12.39
N ASP A 39 19.87 23.23 -11.30
CA ASP A 39 20.50 22.11 -10.60
C ASP A 39 20.69 20.91 -11.52
N PHE A 40 19.66 20.57 -12.32
CA PHE A 40 19.70 19.45 -13.26
C PHE A 40 20.81 19.55 -14.33
N LYS A 41 21.35 20.75 -14.58
CA LYS A 41 22.51 20.93 -15.48
C LYS A 41 23.82 20.47 -14.85
N PHE A 42 23.91 20.51 -13.52
CA PHE A 42 25.10 20.17 -12.76
C PHE A 42 25.00 18.77 -12.15
N GLN A 43 23.84 18.43 -11.60
CA GLN A 43 23.57 17.17 -10.93
C GLN A 43 22.10 16.78 -11.15
N GLU A 44 21.89 15.56 -11.62
CA GLU A 44 20.54 15.00 -11.73
C GLU A 44 20.08 14.51 -10.38
N ILE A 45 18.87 14.91 -9.97
CA ILE A 45 18.31 14.60 -8.66
C ILE A 45 16.96 13.92 -8.87
N PHE A 46 16.83 12.70 -8.35
CA PHE A 46 15.54 12.08 -8.10
C PHE A 46 15.10 12.51 -6.71
N TYR A 47 13.93 13.13 -6.65
CA TYR A 47 13.39 13.61 -5.39
C TYR A 47 12.20 12.74 -4.99
N TYR A 48 12.15 12.31 -3.74
CA TYR A 48 11.02 11.57 -3.16
C TYR A 48 10.36 12.41 -2.07
N ILE A 49 9.03 12.44 -2.10
CA ILE A 49 8.23 13.06 -1.04
C ILE A 49 7.48 11.96 -0.33
N GLU A 50 7.68 11.87 0.98
CA GLU A 50 6.92 10.96 1.82
C GLU A 50 5.46 11.43 1.90
N PRO A 51 4.49 10.62 1.45
CA PRO A 51 3.09 11.02 1.51
C PRO A 51 2.58 10.97 2.96
N GLU A 52 2.08 12.09 3.47
CA GLU A 52 1.45 12.15 4.80
C GLU A 52 0.21 11.23 4.88
N GLY A 53 0.08 10.52 6.01
CA GLY A 53 -1.14 9.79 6.36
C GLY A 53 -1.32 8.40 5.72
N TYR A 54 -0.35 7.89 4.97
CA TYR A 54 -0.42 6.50 4.51
C TYR A 54 -0.18 5.53 5.67
N LEU A 55 -1.19 4.68 5.92
CA LEU A 55 -1.12 3.52 6.82
C LEU A 55 -0.33 2.35 6.20
N ASP A 56 0.28 2.52 5.02
CA ASP A 56 1.13 1.51 4.40
C ASP A 56 2.45 1.43 5.17
N SER A 57 2.57 0.39 6.00
CA SER A 57 3.63 0.24 7.00
C SER A 57 5.04 0.05 6.44
N ASP A 58 5.24 0.13 5.11
CA ASP A 58 6.54 -0.10 4.47
C ASP A 58 6.71 0.70 3.15
N SER A 59 6.19 1.95 3.08
CA SER A 59 6.30 2.80 1.87
C SER A 59 7.74 2.99 1.39
N LYS A 60 8.71 2.95 2.30
CA LYS A 60 10.15 3.15 2.03
C LYS A 60 10.94 1.88 1.75
N ARG A 61 10.29 0.71 1.70
CA ARG A 61 10.94 -0.61 1.55
C ARG A 61 11.89 -0.73 0.35
N HIS A 62 11.55 -0.01 -0.70
CA HIS A 62 12.26 -0.03 -1.97
C HIS A 62 13.43 0.97 -2.01
N HIS A 63 13.55 1.92 -1.06
CA HIS A 63 14.56 3.00 -1.09
C HIS A 63 16.02 2.50 -1.22
N PRO A 64 16.47 1.44 -0.52
CA PRO A 64 17.84 0.94 -0.69
C PRO A 64 18.13 0.47 -2.13
N TYR A 65 17.15 -0.15 -2.77
CA TYR A 65 17.24 -0.62 -4.15
C TYR A 65 17.14 0.54 -5.14
N LEU A 66 16.25 1.50 -4.88
CA LEU A 66 16.09 2.71 -5.68
C LEU A 66 17.38 3.54 -5.70
N ASN A 67 17.96 3.82 -4.54
CA ASN A 67 19.24 4.52 -4.43
C ASN A 67 20.36 3.81 -5.20
N THR A 68 20.38 2.47 -5.15
CA THR A 68 21.35 1.67 -5.92
C THR A 68 21.13 1.81 -7.43
N LEU A 69 19.88 1.79 -7.90
CA LEU A 69 19.55 1.97 -9.32
C LEU A 69 19.86 3.39 -9.82
N LEU A 70 19.59 4.41 -9.01
CA LEU A 70 19.86 5.82 -9.31
C LEU A 70 21.36 6.11 -9.37
N LYS A 71 22.13 5.66 -8.38
CA LYS A 71 23.60 5.83 -8.35
C LYS A 71 24.29 5.22 -9.56
N LYS A 72 23.82 4.07 -10.06
CA LYS A 72 24.35 3.46 -11.31
C LYS A 72 24.18 4.35 -12.54
N ARG A 73 23.24 5.30 -12.49
CA ARG A 73 22.96 6.28 -13.55
C ARG A 73 23.55 7.66 -13.24
N GLY A 74 24.28 7.82 -12.13
CA GLY A 74 24.79 9.11 -11.67
C GLY A 74 23.71 10.06 -11.17
N ILE A 75 22.53 9.55 -10.82
CA ILE A 75 21.40 10.33 -10.29
C ILE A 75 21.47 10.29 -8.76
N GLU A 76 21.40 11.45 -8.13
CA GLU A 76 21.35 11.60 -6.68
C GLU A 76 19.92 11.34 -6.17
N PHE A 77 19.80 10.67 -5.03
CA PHE A 77 18.53 10.42 -4.36
C PHE A 77 18.37 11.37 -3.19
N CYS A 78 17.34 12.20 -3.23
CA CYS A 78 16.97 13.13 -2.16
C CYS A 78 15.57 12.80 -1.65
N GLU A 79 15.40 12.81 -0.33
CA GLU A 79 14.13 12.59 0.35
C GLU A 79 13.82 13.81 1.22
N SER A 80 12.55 14.23 1.24
CA SER A 80 12.07 15.30 2.09
C SER A 80 10.80 14.90 2.82
N PRO A 81 10.77 15.06 4.16
CA PRO A 81 9.59 14.86 4.95
C PRO A 81 8.76 16.14 4.98
N GLU A 82 8.08 16.52 3.88
CA GLU A 82 7.01 17.52 3.99
C GLU A 82 6.12 17.67 2.75
N THR A 83 4.83 17.82 3.04
CA THR A 83 3.81 18.41 2.16
C THR A 83 3.70 19.89 2.52
N GLU A 84 4.31 20.79 1.75
CA GLU A 84 4.01 22.22 1.91
C GLU A 84 2.56 22.47 1.47
N PHE A 85 1.60 22.60 2.40
CA PHE A 85 0.26 23.09 2.05
C PHE A 85 0.31 24.61 1.88
N ALA A 86 0.32 25.08 0.64
CA ALA A 86 0.21 26.51 0.36
C ALA A 86 -1.21 26.85 -0.12
N LEU A 87 -2.09 27.27 0.81
CA LEU A 87 -3.10 28.26 0.46
C LEU A 87 -2.47 29.62 0.77
N TYR A 88 -2.10 30.37 -0.25
CA TYR A 88 -1.65 31.75 -0.05
C TYR A 88 -2.86 32.66 0.09
N TYR A 89 -3.06 33.17 1.31
CA TYR A 89 -3.94 34.31 1.59
C TYR A 89 -3.09 35.58 1.64
N ILE A 90 -3.33 36.52 0.71
CA ILE A 90 -2.69 37.83 0.75
C ILE A 90 -3.70 38.84 1.32
N GLY A 91 -3.64 39.07 2.63
CA GLY A 91 -4.34 40.19 3.29
C GLY A 91 -5.87 40.16 3.24
N ASP A 92 -6.48 41.27 3.70
CA ASP A 92 -7.93 41.44 3.91
C ASP A 92 -8.78 41.48 2.63
N ASP A 93 -8.15 41.54 1.45
CA ASP A 93 -8.83 41.43 0.14
C ASP A 93 -8.62 40.04 -0.44
N VAL A 94 -9.71 39.28 -0.51
CA VAL A 94 -9.74 37.85 -0.86
C VAL A 94 -9.43 37.64 -2.36
N GLU A 95 -8.15 37.61 -2.73
CA GLU A 95 -7.69 36.90 -3.93
C GLU A 95 -6.96 35.62 -3.53
N SER A 96 -7.70 34.51 -3.49
CA SER A 96 -7.11 33.16 -3.42
C SER A 96 -6.73 32.71 -4.83
N TYR A 97 -5.51 32.21 -5.01
CA TYR A 97 -5.10 31.52 -6.24
C TYR A 97 -4.58 30.12 -5.92
N PRO A 98 -4.74 29.15 -6.85
CA PRO A 98 -4.24 27.80 -6.65
C PRO A 98 -2.71 27.82 -6.70
N ALA A 99 -2.06 27.72 -5.55
CA ALA A 99 -0.62 27.51 -5.48
C ALA A 99 -0.31 26.01 -5.59
N ILE A 100 0.74 25.69 -6.35
CA ILE A 100 1.18 24.31 -6.53
C ILE A 100 2.24 24.02 -5.50
N THR A 101 2.03 22.95 -4.76
CA THR A 101 2.95 22.49 -3.73
C THR A 101 4.05 21.64 -4.35
N ASN A 102 5.24 21.63 -3.72
CA ASN A 102 6.35 20.75 -4.09
C ASN A 102 6.81 20.91 -5.56
N CYS A 103 6.92 22.16 -6.03
CA CYS A 103 7.23 22.45 -7.43
C CYS A 103 8.64 22.00 -7.80
N TYR A 104 9.62 22.12 -6.89
CA TYR A 104 10.97 21.61 -7.12
C TYR A 104 10.98 20.09 -7.37
N TYR A 105 10.33 19.32 -6.49
CA TYR A 105 10.19 17.86 -6.63
C TYR A 105 9.56 17.48 -7.97
N LYS A 106 8.41 18.08 -8.30
CA LYS A 106 7.69 17.83 -9.56
C LYS A 106 8.59 18.16 -10.76
N ALA A 107 9.29 19.29 -10.70
CA ALA A 107 10.16 19.75 -11.77
C ALA A 107 11.39 18.84 -11.95
N SER A 108 12.07 18.47 -10.87
CA SER A 108 13.25 17.59 -10.89
C SER A 108 12.90 16.22 -11.48
N ASN A 109 11.80 15.63 -11.03
CA ASN A 109 11.33 14.33 -11.52
C ASN A 109 10.83 14.39 -12.95
N GLU A 110 10.19 15.49 -13.37
CA GLU A 110 9.80 15.67 -14.77
C GLU A 110 11.02 15.83 -15.69
N LEU A 111 12.08 16.50 -15.25
CA LEU A 111 13.32 16.58 -16.02
C LEU A 111 13.96 15.20 -16.23
N LEU A 112 13.89 14.32 -15.22
CA LEU A 112 14.28 12.92 -15.37
C LEU A 112 13.40 12.18 -16.38
N ASN A 113 12.08 12.35 -16.32
CA ASN A 113 11.15 11.74 -17.27
C ASN A 113 11.38 12.23 -18.71
N LEU A 114 11.67 13.52 -18.89
CA LEU A 114 12.00 14.08 -20.20
C LEU A 114 13.32 13.52 -20.75
N LYS A 115 14.32 13.30 -19.90
CA LYS A 115 15.64 12.78 -20.30
C LYS A 115 15.65 11.28 -20.56
N TYR A 116 15.01 10.49 -19.69
CA TYR A 116 15.12 9.03 -19.68
C TYR A 116 13.86 8.30 -20.17
N GLY A 117 12.76 9.02 -20.42
CA GLY A 117 11.50 8.48 -20.90
C GLY A 117 10.34 8.83 -19.96
N ARG A 118 9.15 9.08 -20.52
CA ARG A 118 8.01 9.72 -19.83
C ARG A 118 7.57 9.09 -18.50
N ASN A 119 7.91 7.82 -18.26
CA ASN A 119 7.55 7.08 -17.03
C ASN A 119 8.77 6.69 -16.20
N PHE A 120 9.95 7.26 -16.48
CA PHE A 120 11.21 6.85 -15.86
C PHE A 120 11.13 6.75 -14.33
N THR A 121 10.60 7.78 -13.67
CA THR A 121 10.53 7.81 -12.19
C THR A 121 9.67 6.68 -11.65
N LYS A 122 8.47 6.50 -12.21
CA LYS A 122 7.57 5.40 -11.85
C LYS A 122 8.18 4.02 -12.14
N ASP A 123 8.83 3.87 -13.28
CA ASP A 123 9.39 2.58 -13.70
C ASP A 123 10.61 2.20 -12.85
N ILE A 124 11.45 3.16 -12.45
CA ILE A 124 12.58 2.89 -11.57
C ILE A 124 12.14 2.54 -10.15
N GLU A 125 11.09 3.20 -9.62
CA GLU A 125 10.48 2.85 -8.34
C GLU A 125 9.87 1.44 -8.37
N LYS A 126 9.08 1.12 -9.41
CA LYS A 126 8.51 -0.23 -9.59
C LYS A 126 9.61 -1.30 -9.68
N THR A 127 10.71 -0.99 -10.36
CA THR A 127 11.88 -1.88 -10.46
C THR A 127 12.53 -2.08 -9.08
N ALA A 128 12.73 -1.00 -8.33
CA ALA A 128 13.30 -1.05 -6.99
C ALA A 128 12.42 -1.90 -6.03
N ASP A 129 11.10 -1.73 -6.10
CA ASP A 129 10.15 -2.48 -5.28
C ASP A 129 10.16 -3.97 -5.63
N SER A 130 10.19 -4.30 -6.92
CA SER A 130 10.33 -5.68 -7.38
C SER A 130 11.65 -6.32 -6.90
N MET A 131 12.76 -5.56 -6.91
CA MET A 131 14.03 -6.03 -6.36
C MET A 131 13.95 -6.29 -4.86
N TYR A 132 13.29 -5.41 -4.10
CA TYR A 132 13.03 -5.63 -2.69
C TYR A 132 12.26 -6.94 -2.48
N VAL A 133 11.14 -7.13 -3.18
CA VAL A 133 10.31 -8.34 -3.05
C VAL A 133 11.12 -9.60 -3.36
N MET A 134 11.85 -9.59 -4.48
CA MET A 134 12.67 -10.73 -4.90
C MET A 134 13.81 -11.06 -3.92
N SER A 135 14.40 -10.05 -3.29
CA SER A 135 15.52 -10.25 -2.35
C SER A 135 15.14 -11.04 -1.09
N ARG A 136 13.84 -11.06 -0.76
CA ARG A 136 13.29 -11.71 0.43
C ARG A 136 12.11 -12.61 0.09
N ILE A 137 12.07 -13.13 -1.14
CA ILE A 137 10.92 -13.88 -1.67
C ILE A 137 10.54 -15.11 -0.83
N ASP A 138 11.52 -15.70 -0.17
CA ASP A 138 11.34 -16.87 0.71
C ASP A 138 10.84 -16.48 2.10
N ASN A 139 11.03 -15.22 2.52
CA ASN A 139 10.59 -14.71 3.81
C ASN A 139 9.12 -14.27 3.74
N PRO A 140 8.24 -14.80 4.60
CA PRO A 140 6.84 -14.40 4.61
C PRO A 140 6.65 -12.90 4.85
N PHE A 141 5.80 -12.28 4.04
CA PHE A 141 5.37 -10.90 4.20
C PHE A 141 4.23 -10.82 5.21
N GLN A 142 4.18 -9.75 6.00
CA GLN A 142 3.08 -9.55 6.92
C GLN A 142 1.82 -9.15 6.13
N TYR A 143 0.75 -9.94 6.20
CA TYR A 143 -0.51 -9.57 5.57
C TYR A 143 -1.38 -8.72 6.54
N PRO A 144 -2.08 -7.68 6.05
CA PRO A 144 -2.07 -7.16 4.67
C PRO A 144 -0.99 -6.10 4.40
N ALA A 145 -0.29 -5.63 5.44
CA ALA A 145 0.47 -4.38 5.37
C ALA A 145 1.80 -4.46 4.60
N GLY A 146 2.25 -5.67 4.26
CA GLY A 146 3.46 -5.93 3.47
C GLY A 146 3.19 -6.42 2.05
N VAL A 147 1.95 -6.36 1.56
CA VAL A 147 1.54 -6.86 0.23
C VAL A 147 0.76 -5.81 -0.53
N ASP A 148 0.59 -5.99 -1.84
CA ASP A 148 -0.09 -5.03 -2.70
C ASP A 148 -1.57 -4.89 -2.33
N HIS A 149 -2.01 -3.65 -2.12
CA HIS A 149 -3.42 -3.22 -2.16
C HIS A 149 -4.40 -4.12 -1.40
N TYR A 150 -4.01 -4.64 -0.22
CA TYR A 150 -4.87 -5.53 0.58
C TYR A 150 -5.44 -6.69 -0.25
N CYS A 151 -4.60 -7.29 -1.10
CA CYS A 151 -5.01 -8.30 -2.08
C CYS A 151 -5.90 -9.39 -1.45
N ILE A 152 -6.95 -9.78 -2.17
CA ILE A 152 -7.89 -10.79 -1.70
C ILE A 152 -7.25 -12.19 -1.78
N VAL A 153 -7.12 -12.85 -0.63
CA VAL A 153 -6.48 -14.17 -0.49
C VAL A 153 -7.49 -15.29 -0.23
N TYR A 154 -8.77 -14.97 -0.02
CA TYR A 154 -9.85 -15.94 0.18
C TYR A 154 -10.82 -15.90 -1.01
N PRO A 155 -11.43 -17.03 -1.43
CA PRO A 155 -12.30 -17.06 -2.60
C PRO A 155 -13.65 -16.38 -2.32
N LYS A 156 -14.33 -15.95 -3.38
CA LYS A 156 -15.73 -15.43 -3.38
C LYS A 156 -15.96 -14.15 -2.56
N THR A 157 -14.90 -13.37 -2.29
CA THR A 157 -15.00 -12.14 -1.50
C THR A 157 -14.77 -10.90 -2.34
N LYS A 158 -15.50 -9.82 -2.04
CA LYS A 158 -15.46 -8.57 -2.81
C LYS A 158 -14.34 -7.64 -2.37
N ASP A 159 -14.07 -7.62 -1.07
CA ASP A 159 -13.10 -6.74 -0.44
C ASP A 159 -12.52 -7.38 0.83
N PHE A 160 -11.58 -6.68 1.46
CA PHE A 160 -10.86 -7.14 2.64
C PHE A 160 -11.76 -7.39 3.86
N LEU A 161 -12.82 -6.59 4.04
CA LEU A 161 -13.75 -6.73 5.16
C LEU A 161 -14.68 -7.93 4.93
N ASP A 162 -15.21 -8.05 3.71
CA ASP A 162 -16.03 -9.19 3.28
C ASP A 162 -15.26 -10.50 3.42
N GLN A 163 -13.97 -10.53 3.10
CA GLN A 163 -13.10 -11.70 3.32
C GLN A 163 -13.14 -12.21 4.76
N LYS A 164 -13.02 -11.33 5.75
CA LYS A 164 -13.07 -11.75 7.16
C LYS A 164 -14.43 -12.35 7.52
N LEU A 165 -15.51 -11.79 6.97
CA LEU A 165 -16.86 -12.27 7.20
C LEU A 165 -17.10 -13.64 6.54
N GLN A 166 -16.70 -13.81 5.28
CA GLN A 166 -16.89 -15.08 4.56
C GLN A 166 -16.10 -16.23 5.19
N ILE A 167 -14.87 -15.98 5.65
CA ILE A 167 -14.07 -16.99 6.37
C ILE A 167 -14.82 -17.51 7.60
N GLN A 168 -15.41 -16.60 8.40
CA GLN A 168 -16.18 -17.00 9.58
C GLN A 168 -17.47 -17.74 9.19
N GLN A 169 -18.21 -17.24 8.20
CA GLN A 169 -19.45 -17.84 7.72
C GLN A 169 -19.22 -19.27 7.20
N ASP A 170 -18.21 -19.46 6.35
CA ASP A 170 -17.88 -20.77 5.78
C ASP A 170 -17.51 -21.78 6.87
N PHE A 171 -16.69 -21.38 7.84
CA PHE A 171 -16.34 -22.24 8.98
C PHE A 171 -17.58 -22.63 9.78
N PHE A 172 -18.37 -21.64 10.24
CA PHE A 172 -19.50 -21.90 11.12
C PHE A 172 -20.71 -22.54 10.42
N SER A 173 -20.80 -22.49 9.09
CA SER A 173 -21.84 -23.17 8.32
C SER A 173 -21.78 -24.69 8.43
N THR A 174 -20.58 -25.25 8.68
CA THR A 174 -20.35 -26.69 8.79
C THR A 174 -19.90 -27.13 10.18
N PHE A 175 -19.42 -26.20 11.01
CA PHE A 175 -18.96 -26.49 12.36
C PHE A 175 -20.09 -27.01 13.25
N LYS A 176 -19.79 -28.06 14.02
CA LYS A 176 -20.68 -28.62 15.03
C LYS A 176 -19.97 -28.63 16.38
N TYR A 177 -20.67 -28.12 17.39
CA TYR A 177 -20.20 -28.21 18.77
C TYR A 177 -20.16 -29.68 19.23
N PRO A 178 -19.15 -30.07 20.02
CA PRO A 178 -19.09 -31.41 20.58
C PRO A 178 -20.20 -31.62 21.60
N ILE A 179 -20.63 -32.88 21.78
CA ILE A 179 -21.64 -33.23 22.78
C ILE A 179 -21.14 -32.83 24.17
N GLY A 180 -22.00 -32.16 24.94
CA GLY A 180 -21.66 -31.67 26.29
C GLY A 180 -20.89 -30.35 26.30
N PHE A 181 -20.82 -29.64 25.17
CA PHE A 181 -20.33 -28.26 25.13
C PHE A 181 -21.27 -27.31 25.88
N ILE A 182 -20.71 -26.44 26.72
CA ILE A 182 -21.47 -25.49 27.53
C ILE A 182 -21.51 -24.14 26.82
N TYR A 183 -22.71 -23.68 26.46
CA TYR A 183 -22.91 -22.42 25.74
C TYR A 183 -22.90 -21.21 26.68
N SER A 184 -22.32 -20.10 26.22
CA SER A 184 -22.43 -18.81 26.90
C SER A 184 -23.77 -18.13 26.59
N THR A 185 -24.23 -17.28 27.50
CA THR A 185 -25.49 -16.51 27.34
C THR A 185 -25.41 -15.45 26.24
N ASP A 186 -24.22 -14.91 25.99
CA ASP A 186 -23.91 -13.92 24.95
C ASP A 186 -23.51 -14.55 23.61
N LYS A 187 -23.60 -15.88 23.49
CA LYS A 187 -23.20 -16.72 22.35
C LYS A 187 -21.72 -16.68 21.98
N LYS A 188 -20.88 -15.86 22.63
CA LYS A 188 -19.42 -15.85 22.50
C LYS A 188 -18.78 -16.98 23.28
N ASN A 189 -18.87 -18.19 22.72
CA ASN A 189 -18.46 -19.41 23.40
C ASN A 189 -16.94 -19.54 23.53
N PHE A 190 -16.22 -19.10 22.50
CA PHE A 190 -14.76 -19.11 22.44
C PHE A 190 -14.24 -18.01 21.51
N MET A 191 -12.95 -17.71 21.65
CA MET A 191 -12.15 -16.91 20.72
C MET A 191 -10.95 -17.75 20.29
N ALA A 192 -10.82 -18.00 18.99
CA ALA A 192 -9.63 -18.63 18.43
C ALA A 192 -8.84 -17.60 17.61
N ARG A 193 -7.64 -17.26 18.08
CA ARG A 193 -6.69 -16.42 17.35
C ARG A 193 -5.81 -17.34 16.52
N THR A 194 -5.89 -17.22 15.20
CA THR A 194 -5.14 -18.09 14.30
C THR A 194 -4.12 -17.28 13.53
N LYS A 195 -2.95 -17.87 13.33
CA LYS A 195 -1.87 -17.33 12.52
C LYS A 195 -1.32 -18.46 11.67
N PHE A 196 -1.15 -18.24 10.38
CA PHE A 196 -0.59 -19.25 9.47
C PHE A 196 0.10 -18.59 8.29
N THR A 197 0.90 -19.37 7.57
CA THR A 197 1.55 -18.90 6.34
C THR A 197 0.80 -19.43 5.12
N ILE A 198 0.39 -18.52 4.24
CA ILE A 198 -0.04 -18.83 2.87
C ILE A 198 1.22 -18.79 1.99
N GLN A 199 1.60 -19.92 1.42
CA GLN A 199 2.76 -20.02 0.55
C GLN A 199 2.44 -19.51 -0.85
N ARG A 200 3.47 -19.13 -1.60
CA ARG A 200 3.37 -18.64 -2.99
C ARG A 200 2.73 -19.64 -3.98
N ASP A 201 2.71 -20.92 -3.63
CA ASP A 201 2.05 -21.99 -4.38
C ASP A 201 0.61 -22.27 -3.89
N ASN A 202 0.06 -21.37 -3.06
CA ASN A 202 -1.24 -21.45 -2.41
C ASN A 202 -1.36 -22.50 -1.29
N THR A 203 -0.27 -23.20 -0.92
CA THR A 203 -0.31 -24.16 0.18
C THR A 203 -0.26 -23.47 1.55
N ILE A 204 -0.72 -24.16 2.60
CA ILE A 204 -0.74 -23.62 3.96
C ILE A 204 0.25 -24.36 4.86
N CYS A 205 1.04 -23.60 5.62
CA CYS A 205 1.94 -24.14 6.64
C CYS A 205 1.97 -23.27 7.91
N ASN A 206 2.71 -23.72 8.93
CA ASN A 206 2.95 -23.00 10.19
C ASN A 206 1.67 -22.50 10.86
N ILE A 207 0.65 -23.37 10.96
CA ILE A 207 -0.62 -23.04 11.58
C ILE A 207 -0.43 -23.00 13.10
N GLU A 208 -0.63 -21.83 13.68
CA GLU A 208 -0.66 -21.55 15.12
C GLU A 208 -2.09 -21.16 15.51
N ILE A 209 -2.62 -21.78 16.56
CA ILE A 209 -3.96 -21.52 17.07
C ILE A 209 -3.89 -21.33 18.58
N ASP A 210 -4.21 -20.12 19.03
CA ASP A 210 -4.48 -19.81 20.43
C ASP A 210 -5.99 -19.79 20.65
N LEU A 211 -6.47 -20.56 21.63
CA LEU A 211 -7.89 -20.77 21.87
C LEU A 211 -8.23 -20.42 23.32
N GLU A 212 -9.18 -19.52 23.46
CA GLU A 212 -9.69 -19.03 24.74
C GLU A 212 -11.17 -19.36 24.84
N PHE A 213 -11.56 -20.14 25.87
CA PHE A 213 -12.96 -20.46 26.14
C PHE A 213 -13.56 -19.49 27.13
N LYS A 214 -14.83 -19.12 26.91
CA LYS A 214 -15.58 -18.31 27.88
C LYS A 214 -15.88 -19.08 29.17
N ASN A 215 -16.20 -20.37 29.03
CA ASN A 215 -16.37 -21.31 30.15
C ASN A 215 -15.15 -22.24 30.23
N SER A 216 -14.46 -22.23 31.36
CA SER A 216 -13.24 -23.01 31.57
C SER A 216 -13.45 -24.53 31.52
N GLU A 217 -14.65 -25.04 31.80
CA GLU A 217 -14.96 -26.47 31.68
C GLU A 217 -14.92 -26.98 30.23
N ASN A 218 -15.07 -26.06 29.25
CA ASN A 218 -14.95 -26.41 27.83
C ASN A 218 -13.48 -26.65 27.41
N GLN A 219 -12.49 -26.41 28.28
CA GLN A 219 -11.07 -26.66 27.99
C GLN A 219 -10.82 -28.11 27.56
N LYS A 220 -11.62 -29.07 28.03
CA LYS A 220 -11.60 -30.48 27.61
C LYS A 220 -11.80 -30.67 26.09
N PHE A 221 -12.40 -29.69 25.41
CA PHE A 221 -12.65 -29.71 23.96
C PHE A 221 -11.56 -28.97 23.14
N TYR A 222 -10.48 -28.50 23.76
CA TYR A 222 -9.41 -27.74 23.08
C TYR A 222 -8.92 -28.44 21.80
N ASN A 223 -8.50 -29.71 21.91
CA ASN A 223 -7.99 -30.48 20.76
C ASN A 223 -9.04 -30.67 19.66
N TYR A 224 -10.32 -30.81 20.03
CA TYR A 224 -11.39 -30.92 19.05
C TYR A 224 -11.50 -29.65 18.21
N LEU A 225 -11.56 -28.48 18.85
CA LEU A 225 -11.66 -27.19 18.13
C LEU A 225 -10.40 -26.90 17.31
N VAL A 226 -9.21 -27.14 17.86
CA VAL A 226 -7.94 -26.97 17.13
C VAL A 226 -7.89 -27.84 15.88
N ASN A 227 -8.32 -29.10 15.95
CA ASN A 227 -8.37 -29.99 14.80
C ASN A 227 -9.38 -29.53 13.74
N GLN A 228 -10.56 -29.08 14.15
CA GLN A 228 -11.57 -28.55 13.23
C GLN A 228 -11.09 -27.28 12.51
N LEU A 229 -10.51 -26.33 13.26
CA LEU A 229 -9.95 -25.10 12.70
C LEU A 229 -8.76 -25.39 11.76
N THR A 230 -7.85 -26.28 12.17
CA THR A 230 -6.72 -26.69 11.34
C THR A 230 -7.19 -27.34 10.04
N ALA A 231 -8.18 -28.22 10.10
CA ALA A 231 -8.75 -28.86 8.92
C ALA A 231 -9.43 -27.84 7.99
N PHE A 232 -10.18 -26.89 8.54
CA PHE A 232 -10.79 -25.81 7.76
C PHE A 232 -9.73 -24.95 7.08
N ILE A 233 -8.74 -24.45 7.83
CA ILE A 233 -7.66 -23.60 7.32
C ILE A 233 -6.87 -24.32 6.21
N LYS A 234 -6.54 -25.61 6.37
CA LYS A 234 -5.79 -26.36 5.36
C LYS A 234 -6.56 -26.61 4.07
N ASN A 235 -7.88 -26.77 4.15
CA ASN A 235 -8.71 -27.18 3.02
C ASN A 235 -9.46 -26.02 2.35
N ALA A 236 -9.39 -24.82 2.92
CA ALA A 236 -9.87 -23.62 2.26
C ALA A 236 -9.01 -23.29 1.03
N ASN A 237 -9.64 -22.77 -0.03
CA ASN A 237 -8.99 -22.46 -1.31
C ASN A 237 -8.29 -21.09 -1.26
N TRP A 238 -7.29 -20.94 -0.39
CA TRP A 238 -6.52 -19.71 -0.28
C TRP A 238 -5.75 -19.40 -1.58
N ASN A 239 -5.55 -18.12 -1.85
CA ASN A 239 -4.64 -17.64 -2.88
C ASN A 239 -3.43 -16.97 -2.23
N ALA A 240 -2.26 -17.20 -2.79
CA ALA A 240 -1.04 -16.48 -2.43
C ALA A 240 -1.27 -14.96 -2.54
N ALA A 241 -0.71 -14.22 -1.59
CA ALA A 241 -0.68 -12.77 -1.68
C ALA A 241 0.26 -12.32 -2.80
N VAL A 242 0.05 -11.09 -3.28
CA VAL A 242 0.84 -10.50 -4.36
C VAL A 242 1.54 -9.25 -3.83
N SER A 243 2.84 -9.10 -4.13
CA SER A 243 3.62 -7.90 -3.86
C SER A 243 4.43 -7.53 -5.10
N SER A 244 4.34 -6.29 -5.56
CA SER A 244 4.89 -5.83 -6.84
C SER A 244 4.52 -6.76 -8.02
N GLU A 245 3.25 -7.20 -8.09
CA GLU A 245 2.77 -8.17 -9.09
C GLU A 245 3.38 -9.59 -9.01
N ILE A 246 4.17 -9.89 -7.97
CA ILE A 246 4.81 -11.19 -7.73
C ILE A 246 4.09 -11.93 -6.61
N LYS A 247 3.82 -13.24 -6.78
CA LYS A 247 3.27 -14.06 -5.69
C LYS A 247 4.30 -14.25 -4.58
N VAL A 248 3.91 -14.01 -3.34
CA VAL A 248 4.78 -14.09 -2.16
C VAL A 248 4.20 -15.01 -1.09
N ASN A 249 5.07 -15.52 -0.22
CA ASN A 249 4.65 -16.14 1.03
C ASN A 249 4.10 -15.03 1.95
N SER A 250 3.02 -15.27 2.68
CA SER A 250 2.44 -14.27 3.59
C SER A 250 1.94 -14.85 4.90
N ILE A 251 2.14 -14.11 5.98
CA ILE A 251 1.61 -14.42 7.31
C ILE A 251 0.22 -13.83 7.41
N PHE A 252 -0.78 -14.70 7.56
CA PHE A 252 -2.17 -14.33 7.70
C PHE A 252 -2.65 -14.58 9.12
N THR A 253 -3.38 -13.62 9.68
CA THR A 253 -3.99 -13.71 11.00
C THR A 253 -5.50 -13.51 10.87
N VAL A 254 -6.27 -14.43 11.45
CA VAL A 254 -7.74 -14.31 11.52
C VAL A 254 -8.25 -14.86 12.84
N ASN A 255 -9.26 -14.19 13.37
CA ASN A 255 -9.92 -14.59 14.60
C ASN A 255 -11.24 -15.29 14.27
N PHE A 256 -11.49 -16.44 14.89
CA PHE A 256 -12.78 -17.12 14.86
C PHE A 256 -13.46 -16.94 16.21
N TYR A 257 -14.67 -16.38 16.17
CA TYR A 257 -15.55 -16.23 17.32
C TYR A 257 -16.98 -16.25 16.81
N ASN A 258 -17.92 -16.59 17.69
CA ASN A 258 -19.32 -16.78 17.37
C ASN A 258 -20.25 -16.02 18.32
#